data_AF-A0A1B1IFI5-F1
#
_entry.id   AF-A0A1B1IFI5-F1
#
_cell.length_a   1.000
_cell.length_b   1.000
_cell.length_c   1.000
_cell.angle_alpha   90.00
_cell.angle_beta   90.00
_cell.angle_gamma   90.00
#
_symmetry.space_group_name_H-M   'P 1'
#
loop_
_entity.id
_entity.type
_entity.pdbx_description
1 polymer ?
#
loop_
_entity_poly.entity_id
_entity_poly.type
_entity_poly.pdbx_seq_one_letter_code
_entity_poly.pdbx_strand_id
1 'polypeptide(L)'
;MLKKFNELSLKDKAYLIGGLSLLVIVISFGLLNRQTVTVSLVFTQLSAPLILVIFTCLVIGIIAGSAIGISYHHNKTQDLRSRIAEAEATINIKDRELVQYEEQVQQLKQEAKQ
;
A
#
# COMPACT_ATOMS: atom_id res chain seq x y z
N MET A 1 10.34 19.14 16.82
CA MET A 1 10.15 17.67 16.85
C MET A 1 8.85 17.29 17.56
N LEU A 2 8.61 17.72 18.81
CA LEU A 2 7.40 17.38 19.58
C LEU A 2 6.07 17.85 18.93
N LYS A 3 6.10 18.98 18.22
CA LYS A 3 4.93 19.52 17.50
C LYS A 3 4.40 18.53 16.45
N LYS A 4 5.30 17.92 15.66
CA LYS A 4 4.97 16.89 14.67
C LYS A 4 4.43 15.61 15.31
N PHE A 5 5.00 15.19 16.44
CA PHE A 5 4.49 14.03 17.16
C PHE A 5 3.05 14.28 17.64
N ASN A 6 2.74 15.48 18.12
CA ASN A 6 1.41 15.80 18.61
C ASN A 6 0.34 15.82 17.50
N GLU A 7 0.74 16.10 16.25
CA GLU A 7 -0.12 16.10 15.06
C GLU A 7 -0.44 14.68 14.52
N LEU A 8 0.25 13.64 14.99
CA LEU A 8 -0.06 12.26 14.59
C LEU A 8 -1.40 11.77 15.15
N SER A 9 -2.07 10.91 14.38
CA SER A 9 -3.23 10.16 14.83
C SER A 9 -2.89 9.29 16.05
N LEU A 10 -3.87 9.04 16.92
CA LEU A 10 -3.69 8.18 18.11
C LEU A 10 -3.14 6.80 17.73
N LYS A 11 -3.57 6.25 16.58
CA LYS A 11 -3.09 4.97 16.07
C LYS A 11 -1.62 5.02 15.71
N ASP A 12 -1.20 6.05 14.98
CA ASP A 12 0.20 6.20 14.55
C ASP A 12 1.11 6.43 15.76
N LYS A 13 0.66 7.21 16.74
CA LYS A 13 1.35 7.38 18.03
C LYS A 13 1.51 6.03 18.75
N ALA A 14 0.46 5.21 18.80
CA ALA A 14 0.50 3.90 19.44
C ALA A 14 1.47 2.94 18.73
N TYR A 15 1.50 2.93 17.39
CA TYR A 15 2.48 2.16 16.63
C TYR A 15 3.91 2.64 16.89
N LEU A 16 4.13 3.96 16.94
CA LEU A 16 5.45 4.55 17.19
C LEU A 16 5.95 4.20 18.61
N ILE A 17 5.09 4.35 19.61
CA ILE A 17 5.41 4.02 21.00
C ILE A 17 5.66 2.51 21.15
N GLY A 18 4.80 1.67 20.56
CA GLY A 18 4.90 0.22 20.65
C GLY A 18 6.17 -0.31 19.96
N GLY A 19 6.50 0.23 18.78
CA GLY A 19 7.72 -0.11 18.07
C GLY A 19 8.98 0.29 18.85
N LEU A 20 8.98 1.48 19.47
CA LEU A 20 10.09 1.93 20.31
C LEU A 20 10.24 1.05 21.56
N SER A 21 9.14 0.73 22.24
CA SER A 21 9.16 -0.16 23.41
C SER A 21 9.67 -1.56 23.04
N LEU A 22 9.22 -2.12 21.91
CA LEU A 22 9.68 -3.41 21.40
C LEU A 22 11.19 -3.38 21.12
N LEU A 23 11.69 -2.31 20.50
CA LEU A 23 13.12 -2.15 20.21
C LEU A 23 13.96 -2.18 21.50
N VAL A 24 13.54 -1.43 22.52
CA VAL A 24 14.22 -1.42 23.83
C VAL A 24 14.23 -2.82 24.45
N ILE A 25 13.09 -3.52 24.45
CA ILE A 25 12.97 -4.88 24.97
C ILE A 25 13.95 -5.82 24.26
N VAL A 26 13.99 -5.82 22.93
CA VAL A 26 14.86 -6.69 22.13
C VAL A 26 16.34 -6.42 22.45
N ILE A 27 16.74 -5.15 22.55
CA ILE A 27 18.11 -4.77 22.92
C ILE A 27 18.44 -5.26 24.34
N SER A 28 17.54 -5.02 25.31
CA SER A 28 17.72 -5.49 26.68
C SER A 28 17.89 -7.01 26.73
N PHE A 29 17.03 -7.77 26.06
CA PHE A 29 17.16 -9.23 26.01
C PHE A 29 18.41 -9.68 25.27
N GLY A 30 18.84 -9.00 24.19
CA GLY A 30 20.10 -9.31 23.51
C GLY A 30 21.34 -9.07 24.38
N LEU A 31 21.30 -8.05 25.25
CA LEU A 31 22.38 -7.73 26.18
C LEU A 31 22.40 -8.65 27.41
N LEU A 32 21.23 -8.99 27.96
CA LEU A 32 21.09 -9.86 29.12
C LEU A 32 21.30 -11.33 28.74
N ASN A 33 20.82 -11.74 27.57
CA ASN A 33 21.00 -13.08 27.04
C ASN A 33 22.18 -13.11 26.05
N ARG A 34 23.41 -13.04 26.59
CA ARG A 34 24.64 -13.14 25.79
C ARG A 34 24.96 -14.56 25.31
N GLN A 35 24.16 -15.56 25.68
CA GLN A 35 24.39 -16.92 25.23
C GLN A 35 24.10 -17.00 23.73
N THR A 36 25.17 -17.04 22.95
CA THR A 36 25.09 -17.19 21.50
C THR A 36 24.73 -18.62 21.17
N VAL A 37 23.70 -18.79 20.35
CA VAL A 37 23.34 -20.07 19.78
C VAL A 37 23.67 -20.03 18.30
N THR A 38 24.34 -21.06 17.79
CA THR A 38 24.59 -21.19 16.37
C THR A 38 23.31 -21.63 15.69
N VAL A 39 22.81 -20.80 14.78
CA VAL A 39 21.59 -21.04 14.02
C VAL A 39 21.95 -21.20 12.57
N SER A 40 21.43 -22.25 11.93
CA SER A 40 21.55 -22.43 10.50
C SER A 40 20.46 -21.62 9.81
N LEU A 41 20.84 -20.52 9.17
CA LEU A 41 20.01 -19.84 8.17
C LEU A 41 20.05 -20.66 6.87
N VAL A 42 19.09 -20.43 5.98
CA VAL A 42 18.92 -21.20 4.72
C VAL A 42 20.21 -21.29 3.90
N PHE A 43 21.07 -20.26 3.97
CA PHE A 43 22.30 -20.17 3.17
C PHE A 43 23.58 -19.97 3.98
N THR A 44 23.49 -19.80 5.31
CA THR A 44 24.65 -19.51 6.15
C THR A 44 24.42 -19.91 7.59
N GLN A 45 25.48 -20.02 8.38
CA GLN A 45 25.39 -20.25 9.83
C GLN A 45 25.77 -18.97 10.57
N LEU A 46 25.00 -18.62 11.58
CA LEU A 46 25.21 -17.40 12.35
C LEU A 46 25.14 -17.72 13.84
N SER A 47 26.13 -17.26 14.60
CA SER A 47 26.19 -17.41 16.06
C SER A 47 25.89 -16.07 16.72
N ALA A 48 24.68 -15.94 17.28
CA ALA A 48 24.23 -14.73 17.96
C ALA A 48 23.17 -15.09 19.01
N PRO A 49 22.82 -14.17 19.93
CA PRO A 49 21.66 -14.34 20.79
C PRO A 49 20.39 -14.64 19.98
N LEU A 50 19.68 -15.71 20.32
CA LEU A 50 18.54 -16.20 19.53
C LEU A 50 17.47 -15.11 19.29
N ILE A 51 17.25 -14.23 20.27
CA ILE A 51 16.31 -13.11 20.18
C ILE A 51 16.68 -12.11 19.08
N LEU A 52 17.98 -11.81 18.90
CA LEU A 52 18.45 -10.90 17.87
C LEU A 52 18.30 -11.50 16.48
N VAL A 53 18.53 -12.81 16.36
CA VAL A 53 18.33 -13.55 15.10
C VAL A 53 16.86 -13.50 14.69
N ILE A 54 15.94 -13.86 15.59
CA ILE A 54 14.49 -13.83 15.33
C ILE A 54 14.03 -12.42 14.95
N PHE A 55 14.44 -11.41 15.71
CA PHE A 55 14.05 -10.03 15.44
C PHE A 55 14.56 -9.53 14.07
N THR A 56 15.81 -9.83 13.73
CA THR A 56 16.38 -9.46 12.43
C THR A 56 15.64 -10.14 11.28
N CYS A 57 15.34 -11.43 11.41
CA CYS A 57 14.53 -12.15 10.43
C CYS A 57 13.13 -11.54 10.28
N LEU A 58 12.49 -11.14 11.38
CA LEU A 58 11.18 -10.48 11.36
C LEU A 58 11.24 -9.13 10.64
N VAL A 59 12.26 -8.31 10.91
CA VAL A 59 12.46 -7.02 10.22
C VAL A 59 12.67 -7.22 8.72
N ILE A 60 13.52 -8.17 8.33
CA ILE A 60 13.75 -8.50 6.91
C ILE A 60 12.45 -8.96 6.25
N GLY A 61 11.68 -9.82 6.90
CA GLY A 61 10.39 -10.30 6.40
C GLY A 61 9.37 -9.17 6.19
N ILE A 62 9.28 -8.22 7.14
CA ILE A 62 8.41 -7.05 7.00
C ILE A 62 8.84 -6.19 5.82
N ILE A 63 10.14 -5.91 5.67
CA ILE A 63 10.65 -5.07 4.58
C ILE A 63 10.37 -5.74 3.22
N ALA A 64 10.73 -7.02 3.08
CA ALA A 64 10.53 -7.77 1.84
C ALA A 64 9.04 -7.93 1.50
N GLY A 65 8.21 -8.29 2.48
CA GLY A 65 6.76 -8.40 2.31
C GLY A 65 6.10 -7.08 1.94
N SER A 66 6.53 -5.97 2.56
CA SER A 66 6.01 -4.63 2.25
C SER A 66 6.37 -4.21 0.83
N ALA A 67 7.60 -4.44 0.40
CA ALA A 67 8.03 -4.11 -0.97
C ALA A 67 7.19 -4.84 -2.04
N ILE A 68 6.91 -6.13 -1.81
CA ILE A 68 6.06 -6.93 -2.69
C ILE A 68 4.61 -6.41 -2.68
N GLY A 69 4.06 -6.12 -1.50
CA GLY A 69 2.70 -5.61 -1.35
C GLY A 69 2.47 -4.25 -2.03
N ILE A 70 3.44 -3.32 -1.90
CA ILE A 70 3.38 -1.99 -2.53
C ILE A 70 3.39 -2.11 -4.06
N SER A 71 4.26 -2.97 -4.61
CA SER A 71 4.34 -3.21 -6.06
C SER A 71 3.00 -3.72 -6.62
N TYR A 72 2.38 -4.68 -5.92
CA TYR A 72 1.08 -5.22 -6.32
C TYR A 72 -0.04 -4.17 -6.28
N HIS A 73 -0.08 -3.34 -5.23
CA HIS A 73 -1.10 -2.31 -5.08
C HIS A 73 -0.95 -1.17 -6.11
N HIS A 74 0.29 -0.83 -6.49
CA HIS A 74 0.56 0.20 -7.49
C HIS A 74 0.03 -0.20 -8.86
N ASN A 75 0.35 -1.40 -9.32
CA ASN A 75 -0.10 -1.92 -10.62
C ASN A 75 -1.63 -2.00 -10.69
N LYS A 76 -2.27 -2.49 -9.62
CA LYS A 76 -3.74 -2.59 -9.56
C LYS A 76 -4.40 -1.21 -9.57
N THR A 77 -3.80 -0.22 -8.91
CA THR A 77 -4.32 1.15 -8.91
C THR A 77 -4.20 1.79 -10.29
N GLN A 78 -3.10 1.53 -11.00
CA GLN A 78 -2.89 2.01 -12.37
C GLN A 78 -3.89 1.37 -13.35
N ASP A 79 -4.10 0.05 -13.26
CA ASP A 79 -5.10 -0.66 -14.05
C ASP A 79 -6.51 -0.10 -13.85
N LEU A 80 -6.93 0.08 -12.59
CA LEU A 80 -8.22 0.69 -12.27
C LEU A 80 -8.35 2.10 -12.84
N ARG A 81 -7.29 2.92 -12.76
CA ARG A 81 -7.28 4.26 -13.36
C ARG A 81 -7.42 4.23 -14.88
N SER A 82 -6.76 3.30 -15.56
CA SER A 82 -6.89 3.12 -17.01
C SER A 82 -8.33 2.77 -17.38
N ARG A 83 -8.92 1.81 -16.67
CA ARG A 83 -10.30 1.36 -16.92
C ARG A 83 -11.33 2.46 -16.66
N ILE A 84 -11.10 3.31 -15.65
CA ILE A 84 -11.94 4.49 -15.41
C ILE A 84 -11.82 5.48 -16.57
N ALA A 85 -10.60 5.79 -17.02
CA ALA A 85 -10.38 6.70 -18.15
C ALA A 85 -11.02 6.18 -19.46
N GLU A 86 -10.93 4.88 -19.72
CA GLU A 86 -11.59 4.24 -20.86
C GLU A 86 -13.12 4.30 -20.78
N ALA A 87 -13.69 4.08 -19.58
CA ALA A 87 -15.11 4.21 -19.34
C ALA A 87 -15.58 5.67 -19.54
N GLU A 88 -14.85 6.65 -19.01
CA GLU A 88 -15.14 8.07 -19.17
C GLU A 88 -15.06 8.51 -20.64
N ALA A 89 -14.07 8.03 -21.40
CA ALA A 89 -13.97 8.29 -22.83
C ALA A 89 -15.17 7.71 -23.60
N THR A 90 -15.59 6.50 -23.24
CA THR A 90 -16.74 5.83 -23.86
C THR A 90 -18.05 6.56 -23.56
N ILE A 91 -18.25 7.02 -22.32
CA ILE A 91 -19.43 7.82 -21.94
C ILE A 91 -19.46 9.12 -22.74
N ASN A 92 -18.34 9.84 -22.82
CA ASN A 92 -18.27 11.09 -23.59
C ASN A 92 -18.60 10.91 -25.08
N ILE A 93 -18.18 9.80 -25.69
CA ILE A 93 -18.52 9.49 -27.09
C ILE A 93 -20.03 9.26 -27.20
N LYS A 94 -20.60 8.43 -26.33
CA LYS A 94 -22.04 8.11 -26.34
C LYS A 94 -22.91 9.33 -26.07
N ASP A 95 -22.50 10.23 -25.18
CA ASP A 95 -23.22 11.48 -24.93
C ASP A 95 -23.26 12.37 -26.18
N ARG A 96 -22.15 12.46 -26.92
CA ARG A 96 -22.12 13.19 -28.21
C ARG A 96 -23.01 12.53 -29.26
N GLU A 97 -22.96 11.21 -29.37
CA GLU A 97 -23.84 10.47 -30.28
C GLU A 97 -25.31 10.69 -29.93
N LEU A 98 -25.66 10.68 -28.63
CA LEU A 98 -27.02 10.90 -28.17
C LEU A 98 -27.53 12.29 -28.56
N VAL A 99 -26.73 13.34 -28.34
CA VAL A 99 -27.07 14.72 -28.75
C VAL A 99 -27.29 14.79 -30.27
N GLN A 100 -26.44 14.16 -31.06
CA GLN A 100 -26.57 14.12 -32.52
C GLN A 100 -27.83 13.37 -32.99
N TYR A 101 -28.21 12.28 -32.30
CA TYR A 101 -29.46 11.57 -32.60
C TYR A 101 -30.68 12.41 -32.21
N GLU A 102 -30.66 13.09 -31.07
CA GLU A 102 -31.76 13.96 -30.64
C GLU A 102 -31.98 15.12 -31.63
N GLU A 103 -30.90 15.75 -32.12
CA GLU A 103 -30.98 16.79 -33.16
C GLU A 103 -31.61 16.26 -34.45
N GLN A 104 -31.19 15.09 -34.93
CA GLN A 104 -31.76 14.47 -36.14
C GLN A 104 -33.25 14.14 -35.97
N VAL A 105 -33.66 13.60 -34.82
CA VAL A 105 -35.07 13.31 -34.54
C VAL A 105 -35.90 14.58 -34.51
N GLN A 106 -35.38 15.69 -33.98
CA GLN A 106 -36.09 16.96 -33.99
C GLN A 106 -36.25 17.53 -35.40
N GLN A 107 -35.22 17.46 -36.24
CA GLN A 107 -35.28 17.91 -37.64
C GLN A 107 -36.33 17.12 -38.44
N LEU A 108 -36.30 15.79 -38.35
CA LEU A 108 -37.28 14.93 -39.03
C LEU A 108 -38.73 15.19 -38.57
N LYS A 109 -38.93 15.50 -37.27
CA LYS A 109 -40.26 15.89 -36.75
C LYS A 109 -40.74 17.25 -37.26
N GLN A 110 -39.83 18.17 -37.58
CA GLN A 110 -40.18 19.46 -38.16
C GLN A 110 -40.52 19.32 -39.64
N GLU A 111 -39.76 18.53 -40.39
CA GLU A 111 -40.03 18.22 -41.79
C GLU A 111 -41.36 17.50 -41.99
N ALA A 112 -41.69 16.53 -41.12
CA ALA A 112 -42.96 15.81 -41.20
C ALA A 112 -44.20 16.63 -40.80
N LYS A 113 -44.03 17.86 -40.31
CA LYS A 113 -45.11 18.80 -39.95
C LYS A 113 -45.39 19.84 -41.04
N GLN A 114 -44.55 19.93 -42.07
CA GLN A 114 -44.79 20.73 -43.27
C GLN A 114 -45.61 19.94 -44.29
#